data_AF-A0A519V1S8-F1
#
_entry.id   AF-A0A519V1S8-F1
#
_cell.length_a   1.000
_cell.length_b   1.000
_cell.length_c   1.000
_cell.angle_alpha   90.00
_cell.angle_beta   90.00
_cell.angle_gamma   90.00
#
_symmetry.space_group_name_H-M   'P 1'
#
loop_
_entity.id
_entity.type
_entity.pdbx_description
1 polymer ?
#
loop_
_entity_poly.entity_id
_entity_poly.type
_entity_poly.pdbx_seq_one_letter_code
_entity_poly.pdbx_strand_id
1 'polypeptide(L)'
;MKKLLIAILFVAVSVTVSAQEKTKSHSKWKETKDGVTYEMEASMTGVSTKNVEKPHITLNFAGDTKSLTKVAFKGDELYVTIPVVKGGQNINVAPGFYKLKITHDKLGEQEFDIELKKNDYKEIVLTLK
;
A
#
# COMPACT_ATOMS: atom_id res chain seq x y z
N MET A 1 -37.80 31.07 -48.96
CA MET A 1 -38.14 31.02 -47.52
C MET A 1 -37.57 29.73 -46.95
N LYS A 2 -36.79 29.87 -45.87
CA LYS A 2 -36.02 28.83 -45.18
C LYS A 2 -36.94 27.89 -44.40
N LYS A 3 -36.68 26.58 -44.37
CA LYS A 3 -36.79 25.72 -43.17
C LYS A 3 -35.82 24.54 -43.29
N LEU A 4 -34.61 24.73 -42.76
CA LEU A 4 -33.63 23.68 -42.52
C LEU A 4 -33.98 23.04 -41.17
N LEU A 5 -34.32 21.75 -41.18
CA LEU A 5 -34.50 20.96 -39.97
C LEU A 5 -33.12 20.72 -39.35
N ILE A 6 -32.86 21.33 -38.20
CA ILE A 6 -31.63 21.14 -37.43
C ILE A 6 -31.73 19.78 -36.74
N ALA A 7 -30.88 18.85 -37.18
CA ALA A 7 -30.67 17.56 -36.54
C ALA A 7 -30.04 17.77 -35.16
N ILE A 8 -30.70 17.31 -34.12
CA ILE A 8 -30.15 17.23 -32.76
C ILE A 8 -29.30 15.96 -32.71
N LEU A 9 -27.99 16.09 -32.87
CA LEU A 9 -27.04 15.06 -32.47
C LEU A 9 -26.27 15.56 -31.25
N PHE A 10 -26.82 15.32 -30.06
CA PHE A 10 -26.05 15.36 -28.83
C PHE A 10 -25.30 14.03 -28.72
N VAL A 11 -24.12 13.95 -29.35
CA VAL A 11 -23.15 12.91 -29.01
C VAL A 11 -22.51 13.35 -27.70
N ALA A 12 -23.11 12.90 -26.59
CA ALA A 12 -22.44 12.93 -25.30
C ALA A 12 -21.25 11.98 -25.39
N VAL A 13 -20.08 12.52 -25.75
CA VAL A 13 -18.82 11.83 -25.55
C VAL A 13 -18.62 11.79 -24.04
N SER A 14 -19.03 10.69 -23.42
CA SER A 14 -18.67 10.36 -22.06
C SER A 14 -17.15 10.25 -22.01
N VAL A 15 -16.47 11.36 -21.71
CA VAL A 15 -15.09 11.30 -21.24
C VAL A 15 -15.13 10.49 -19.96
N THR A 16 -14.82 9.20 -20.08
CA THR A 16 -14.53 8.36 -18.94
C THR A 16 -13.25 8.92 -18.33
N VAL A 17 -13.42 9.88 -17.42
CA VAL A 17 -12.43 10.13 -16.39
C VAL A 17 -12.29 8.78 -15.70
N SER A 18 -11.23 8.04 -16.04
CA SER A 18 -10.88 6.83 -15.33
C SER A 18 -10.59 7.26 -13.90
N ALA A 19 -11.61 7.12 -13.04
CA ALA A 19 -11.46 7.27 -11.62
C ALA A 19 -10.38 6.29 -11.20
N GLN A 20 -9.19 6.81 -10.89
CA GLN A 20 -8.08 6.00 -10.43
C GLN A 20 -8.50 5.41 -9.08
N GLU A 21 -8.73 4.10 -9.02
CA GLU A 21 -9.14 3.44 -7.78
C GLU A 21 -8.06 3.66 -6.72
N LYS A 22 -8.41 4.42 -5.67
CA LYS A 22 -7.53 4.66 -4.53
C LYS A 22 -7.84 3.63 -3.47
N THR A 23 -6.94 2.68 -3.25
CA THR A 23 -7.07 1.71 -2.15
C THR A 23 -6.39 2.27 -0.90
N LYS A 24 -7.04 2.15 0.25
CA LYS A 24 -6.43 2.44 1.56
C LYS A 24 -6.63 1.26 2.50
N SER A 25 -5.59 0.89 3.24
CA SER A 25 -5.66 -0.08 4.33
C SER A 25 -4.87 0.46 5.52
N HIS A 26 -5.26 0.08 6.73
CA HIS A 26 -4.63 0.55 7.96
C HIS A 26 -4.76 -0.49 9.06
N SER A 27 -3.74 -0.60 9.89
CA SER A 27 -3.74 -1.44 11.09
C SER A 27 -2.92 -0.76 12.19
N LYS A 28 -3.39 -0.89 13.43
CA LYS A 28 -2.73 -0.31 14.61
C LYS A 28 -2.63 -1.37 15.71
N TRP A 29 -1.45 -1.45 16.31
CA TRP A 29 -1.12 -2.32 17.43
C TRP A 29 -0.61 -1.49 18.59
N LYS A 30 -0.98 -1.87 19.81
CA LYS A 30 -0.64 -1.16 21.03
C LYS A 30 -0.51 -2.12 22.20
N GLU A 31 0.52 -1.95 23.00
CA GLU A 31 0.76 -2.73 24.22
C GLU A 31 1.36 -1.84 25.30
N THR A 32 1.04 -2.11 26.56
CA THR A 32 1.62 -1.40 27.70
C THR A 32 2.41 -2.38 28.56
N LYS A 33 3.72 -2.18 28.70
CA LYS A 33 4.61 -2.99 29.53
C LYS A 33 5.42 -2.08 30.45
N ASP A 34 5.46 -2.42 31.73
CA ASP A 34 6.22 -1.70 32.75
C ASP A 34 5.92 -0.18 32.80
N GLY A 35 4.66 0.20 32.56
CA GLY A 35 4.21 1.59 32.52
C GLY A 35 4.53 2.34 31.22
N VAL A 36 5.25 1.72 30.28
CA VAL A 36 5.55 2.27 28.96
C VAL A 36 4.57 1.72 27.93
N THR A 37 4.00 2.59 27.10
CA THR A 37 3.11 2.21 26.01
C THR A 37 3.88 2.22 24.70
N TYR A 38 3.81 1.11 23.96
CA TYR A 38 4.38 0.95 22.64
C TYR A 38 3.25 0.94 21.61
N GLU A 39 3.40 1.72 20.55
CA GLU A 39 2.41 1.78 19.46
C GLU A 39 3.10 1.55 18.11
N MET A 40 2.43 0.76 17.26
CA MET A 40 2.86 0.54 15.89
C MET A 40 1.67 0.65 14.96
N GLU A 41 1.85 1.32 13.84
CA GLU A 41 0.80 1.56 12.85
C GLU A 41 1.33 1.27 11.45
N ALA A 42 0.63 0.43 10.71
CA ALA A 42 0.86 0.24 9.28
C ALA A 42 -0.27 0.92 8.52
N SER A 43 0.07 1.79 7.57
CA SER A 43 -0.87 2.38 6.64
C SER A 43 -0.43 2.10 5.21
N MET A 44 -1.39 1.79 4.35
CA MET A 44 -1.16 1.58 2.93
C MET A 44 -2.05 2.52 2.15
N THR A 45 -1.46 3.22 1.19
CA THR A 45 -2.20 3.91 0.15
C THR A 45 -1.78 3.34 -1.20
N GLY A 46 -2.71 3.24 -2.13
CA GLY A 46 -2.42 2.68 -3.43
C GLY A 46 -3.21 3.38 -4.52
N VAL A 47 -2.62 3.39 -5.70
CA VAL A 47 -3.26 3.84 -6.93
C VAL A 47 -2.98 2.82 -8.04
N SER A 48 -3.99 2.43 -8.80
CA SER A 48 -3.77 1.60 -9.98
C SER A 48 -3.44 2.50 -11.18
N THR A 49 -2.42 2.15 -11.96
CA THR A 49 -2.04 2.87 -13.19
C THR A 49 -2.33 2.00 -14.42
N LYS A 50 -2.20 2.51 -15.65
CA LYS A 50 -2.51 1.70 -16.86
C LYS A 50 -1.29 0.99 -17.46
N ASN A 51 -0.07 1.26 -17.00
CA ASN A 51 1.16 0.94 -17.73
C ASN A 51 2.26 0.26 -16.89
N VAL A 52 1.92 -0.49 -15.84
CA VAL A 52 2.92 -1.19 -15.02
C VAL A 52 2.59 -2.67 -14.93
N GLU A 53 3.35 -3.51 -15.64
CA GLU A 53 3.06 -4.95 -15.72
C GLU A 53 3.11 -5.67 -14.37
N LYS A 54 3.94 -5.19 -13.43
CA LYS A 54 4.12 -5.76 -12.09
C LYS A 54 3.79 -4.71 -11.03
N PRO A 55 3.00 -5.03 -9.99
CA PRO A 55 2.77 -4.11 -8.89
C PRO A 55 4.09 -3.65 -8.26
N HIS A 56 4.12 -2.37 -7.91
CA HIS A 56 5.22 -1.71 -7.22
C HIS A 56 4.81 -1.38 -5.80
N ILE A 57 5.67 -1.68 -4.83
CA ILE A 57 5.50 -1.27 -3.43
C ILE A 57 6.69 -0.42 -3.02
N THR A 58 6.42 0.72 -2.40
CA THR A 58 7.39 1.47 -1.60
C THR A 58 7.07 1.24 -0.12
N LEU A 59 8.00 0.66 0.64
CA LEU A 59 7.87 0.47 2.08
C LEU A 59 8.73 1.50 2.82
N ASN A 60 8.08 2.33 3.64
CA ASN A 60 8.69 3.37 4.45
C ASN A 60 8.60 3.05 5.94
N PHE A 61 9.68 3.33 6.69
CA PHE A 61 9.73 3.20 8.14
C PHE A 61 9.87 4.58 8.78
N ALA A 62 8.99 4.90 9.72
CA ALA A 62 8.95 6.19 10.42
C ALA A 62 8.91 5.98 11.94
N GLY A 63 9.38 6.99 12.69
CA GLY A 63 9.43 6.95 14.16
C GLY A 63 10.66 6.19 14.70
N ASP A 64 10.51 5.54 15.86
CA ASP A 64 11.61 4.80 16.50
C ASP A 64 11.72 3.37 15.99
N THR A 65 12.53 3.19 14.95
CA THR A 65 12.70 1.89 14.29
C THR A 65 13.68 0.96 15.00
N LYS A 66 14.31 1.38 16.12
CA LYS A 66 15.32 0.57 16.83
C LYS A 66 14.72 -0.69 17.47
N SER A 67 13.43 -0.64 17.78
CA SER A 67 12.67 -1.73 18.39
C SER A 67 12.22 -2.79 17.38
N LEU A 68 12.41 -2.54 16.08
CA LEU A 68 12.19 -3.54 15.03
C LEU A 68 13.38 -4.49 14.95
N THR A 69 13.11 -5.77 15.17
CA THR A 69 14.12 -6.84 15.08
C THR A 69 14.13 -7.49 13.71
N LYS A 70 12.97 -7.58 13.05
CA LYS A 70 12.83 -8.16 11.72
C LYS A 70 11.63 -7.57 10.99
N VAL A 71 11.80 -7.30 9.70
CA VAL A 71 10.70 -7.01 8.77
C VAL A 71 10.83 -7.95 7.60
N ALA A 72 9.76 -8.64 7.24
CA ALA A 72 9.76 -9.55 6.11
C ALA A 72 8.51 -9.35 5.26
N PHE A 73 8.68 -9.47 3.95
CA PHE A 73 7.60 -9.45 2.99
C PHE A 73 7.44 -10.84 2.41
N LYS A 74 6.27 -11.44 2.63
CA LYS A 74 5.96 -12.83 2.30
C LYS A 74 4.75 -12.91 1.38
N GLY A 75 4.88 -13.64 0.28
CA GLY A 75 3.78 -14.16 -0.52
C GLY A 75 3.94 -15.67 -0.70
N ASP A 76 3.15 -16.27 -1.59
CA ASP A 76 3.18 -17.72 -1.82
C ASP A 76 4.53 -18.22 -2.35
N GLU A 77 5.13 -17.48 -3.30
CA GLU A 77 6.41 -17.83 -3.93
C GLU A 77 7.56 -16.91 -3.53
N LEU A 78 7.31 -15.95 -2.63
CA LEU A 78 8.28 -14.92 -2.26
C LEU A 78 8.43 -14.82 -0.75
N TYR A 79 9.67 -14.86 -0.27
CA TYR A 79 9.98 -14.49 1.10
C TYR A 79 11.26 -13.67 1.12
N VAL A 80 11.14 -12.39 1.46
CA VAL A 80 12.29 -11.48 1.52
C VAL A 80 12.33 -10.81 2.88
N THR A 81 13.52 -10.77 3.48
CA THR A 81 13.76 -9.95 4.67
C THR A 81 14.14 -8.55 4.21
N ILE A 82 13.46 -7.54 4.75
CA ILE A 82 13.63 -6.15 4.37
C ILE A 82 14.54 -5.45 5.39
N PRO A 83 15.68 -4.88 4.96
CA PRO A 83 16.47 -4.04 5.83
C PRO A 83 15.71 -2.77 6.24
N VAL A 84 15.71 -2.48 7.54
CA VAL A 84 15.07 -1.29 8.12
C VAL A 84 16.01 -0.09 7.90
N VAL A 85 15.82 0.61 6.79
CA VAL A 85 16.63 1.77 6.40
C VAL A 85 15.76 3.02 6.19
N LYS A 86 16.34 4.20 6.43
CA LYS A 86 15.70 5.47 6.10
C LYS A 86 15.72 5.68 4.58
N GLY A 87 14.61 6.09 3.99
CA GLY A 87 14.51 6.42 2.55
C GLY A 87 13.66 5.48 1.69
N GLY A 88 13.05 4.46 2.31
CA GLY A 88 12.09 3.59 1.63
C GLY A 88 12.73 2.41 0.88
N GLN A 89 12.00 1.31 0.80
CA GLN A 89 12.39 0.09 0.08
C GLN A 89 11.41 -0.15 -1.06
N ASN A 90 11.92 -0.24 -2.28
CA ASN A 90 11.11 -0.49 -3.46
C ASN A 90 11.12 -1.97 -3.81
N ILE A 91 9.95 -2.55 -4.00
CA ILE A 91 9.77 -3.97 -4.28
C ILE A 91 8.81 -4.12 -5.46
N ASN A 92 9.28 -4.81 -6.49
CA ASN A 92 8.46 -5.23 -7.63
C ASN A 92 8.15 -6.71 -7.47
N VAL A 93 6.86 -7.07 -7.46
CA VAL A 93 6.42 -8.45 -7.25
C VAL A 93 5.33 -8.83 -8.24
N ALA A 94 4.95 -10.11 -8.27
CA ALA A 94 3.79 -10.54 -9.02
C ALA A 94 2.50 -10.01 -8.35
N PRO A 95 1.37 -9.90 -9.08
CA PRO A 95 0.07 -9.73 -8.44
C PRO A 95 -0.23 -10.91 -7.50
N GLY A 96 -0.85 -10.63 -6.36
CA GLY A 96 -1.17 -11.67 -5.37
C GLY A 96 -1.46 -11.10 -3.99
N PHE A 97 -1.67 -12.01 -3.03
CA PHE A 97 -1.81 -11.69 -1.62
C PHE A 97 -0.46 -11.83 -0.91
N TYR A 98 -0.11 -10.81 -0.15
CA TYR A 98 1.14 -10.70 0.56
C TYR A 98 0.90 -10.32 2.01
N LYS A 99 1.87 -10.64 2.85
CA LYS A 99 1.93 -10.25 4.25
C LYS A 99 3.23 -9.52 4.52
N LEU A 100 3.11 -8.33 5.10
CA LEU A 100 4.24 -7.68 5.75
C LEU A 100 4.28 -8.16 7.21
N LYS A 101 5.26 -9.01 7.52
CA LYS A 101 5.55 -9.50 8.87
C LYS A 101 6.52 -8.56 9.57
N ILE A 102 6.15 -8.10 10.74
CA ILE A 102 6.87 -7.09 11.50
C ILE A 102 7.12 -7.63 12.90
N THR A 103 8.38 -7.84 13.27
CA THR A 103 8.76 -8.32 14.59
C THR A 103 9.31 -7.17 15.41
N HIS A 104 8.61 -6.84 16.49
CA HIS A 104 8.99 -5.81 17.44
C HIS A 104 9.35 -6.47 18.79
N ASP A 105 10.42 -5.99 19.43
CA ASP A 105 10.92 -6.56 20.70
C ASP A 105 9.87 -6.62 21.84
N LYS A 106 8.97 -5.64 21.94
CA LYS A 106 7.89 -5.55 22.94
C LYS A 106 6.52 -5.96 22.41
N LEU A 107 6.16 -5.59 21.17
CA LEU A 107 4.85 -5.89 20.57
C LEU A 107 4.76 -7.30 19.95
N GLY A 108 5.88 -8.03 19.85
CA GLY A 108 5.93 -9.34 19.22
C GLY A 108 5.82 -9.26 17.70
N GLU A 109 5.41 -10.38 17.09
CA GLU A 109 5.17 -10.44 15.65
C GLU A 109 3.77 -9.93 15.30
N GLN A 110 3.69 -9.00 14.35
CA GLN A 110 2.47 -8.47 13.78
C GLN A 110 2.46 -8.69 12.26
N GLU A 111 1.27 -8.82 11.69
CA GLU A 111 1.07 -9.04 10.26
C GLU A 111 0.17 -7.96 9.67
N PHE A 112 0.55 -7.45 8.50
CA PHE A 112 -0.27 -6.54 7.71
C PHE A 112 -0.54 -7.16 6.33
N ASP A 113 -1.81 -7.40 6.04
CA ASP A 113 -2.25 -8.02 4.79
C ASP A 113 -2.28 -7.00 3.64
N ILE A 114 -1.75 -7.42 2.49
CA ILE A 114 -1.55 -6.59 1.31
C ILE A 114 -2.01 -7.39 0.10
N GLU A 115 -3.13 -6.98 -0.49
CA GLU A 115 -3.51 -7.44 -1.82
C GLU A 115 -2.82 -6.56 -2.87
N LEU A 116 -2.16 -7.14 -3.87
CA LEU A 116 -1.58 -6.41 -5.00
C LEU A 116 -2.19 -6.89 -6.31
N LYS A 117 -2.74 -5.94 -7.07
CA LYS A 117 -3.26 -6.17 -8.41
C LYS A 117 -2.26 -5.70 -9.46
N LYS A 118 -2.45 -6.19 -10.68
CA LYS A 118 -1.66 -5.71 -11.83
C LYS A 118 -1.78 -4.19 -11.93
N ASN A 119 -0.65 -3.54 -12.19
CA ASN A 119 -0.51 -2.08 -12.27
C ASN A 119 -0.71 -1.28 -10.98
N ASP A 120 -0.75 -1.92 -9.82
CA ASP A 120 -0.79 -1.21 -8.54
C ASP A 120 0.55 -0.52 -8.26
N TYR A 121 0.49 0.74 -7.84
CA TYR A 121 1.55 1.41 -7.11
C TYR A 121 1.06 1.61 -5.68
N LYS A 122 1.70 0.97 -4.71
CA LYS A 122 1.34 1.08 -3.29
C LYS A 122 2.48 1.65 -2.49
N GLU A 123 2.14 2.55 -1.59
CA GLU A 123 3.03 3.02 -0.55
C GLU A 123 2.54 2.50 0.79
N ILE A 124 3.43 1.85 1.52
CA ILE A 124 3.20 1.35 2.86
C ILE A 124 4.10 2.12 3.81
N VAL A 125 3.51 2.73 4.83
CA VAL A 125 4.23 3.45 5.89
C VAL A 125 4.00 2.71 7.20
N LEU A 126 5.09 2.19 7.77
CA LEU A 126 5.13 1.65 9.12
C LEU A 126 5.64 2.73 10.08
N THR A 127 4.80 3.15 11.02
CA THR A 127 5.11 4.16 12.03
C THR A 127 5.21 3.51 13.41
N LEU A 128 6.30 3.77 14.13
CA LEU A 128 6.56 3.28 15.49
C LEU A 128 6.64 4.43 16.49
N LYS A 129 6.04 4.25 17.67
CA LYS A 129 6.03 5.23 18.77
C LYS A 129 6.21 4.56 20.13
#